data_AF-A0A9D7DZV2-F1
#
_entry.id   AF-A0A9D7DZV2-F1
#
_cell.length_a   1.000
_cell.length_b   1.000
_cell.length_c   1.000
_cell.angle_alpha   90.00
_cell.angle_beta   90.00
_cell.angle_gamma   90.00
#
_symmetry.space_group_name_H-M   'P 1'
#
loop_
_entity.id
_entity.type
_entity.pdbx_description
1 polymer ?
#
loop_
_entity_poly.entity_id
_entity_poly.type
_entity_poly.pdbx_seq_one_letter_code
_entity_poly.pdbx_strand_id
1 'polypeptide(L)'
;MTGRLLFVLMLLSPALSRALVIENGTLTGFLMDTCATCAYDNWQSHVSERIQRPGYNDYGPAHLDPQTNGFGGFQYIYANAHGDSIMARWRQVFLCAIHGDWECADSLIARQDSAWNYELARIEEPTGASYYVMRERLDSSYVDVNGDTLTANDVHGGFRRGWGVFVFSAAPRHARAVVQMPHPEDDFMSIPVGIELFQQAEMAILMIAGAGREVMYDSAAGQYNNARTFSDPSRNARHPFSELSRVIKDSWNSPPVNPLVLIQLHSYDHATHGPLPDIQVSCYHNDEFPNAPLRNFVNQRDLFHAHPVFP
;
A
#
# COMPACT_ATOMS: atom_id res chain seq x y z
N MET A 1 -28.78 25.60 -60.54
CA MET A 1 -27.43 26.04 -60.10
C MET A 1 -27.65 26.66 -58.74
N THR A 2 -27.18 26.14 -57.61
CA THR A 2 -25.97 25.38 -57.30
C THR A 2 -26.24 24.54 -56.05
N GLY A 3 -25.61 23.38 -56.01
CA GLY A 3 -25.81 22.34 -55.01
C GLY A 3 -25.09 22.61 -53.69
N ARG A 4 -25.60 21.89 -52.70
CA ARG A 4 -25.06 21.61 -51.37
C ARG A 4 -23.55 21.32 -51.37
N LEU A 5 -22.85 21.78 -50.33
CA LEU A 5 -22.16 20.91 -49.37
C LEU A 5 -21.51 21.79 -48.28
N LEU A 6 -22.08 21.79 -47.08
CA LEU A 6 -21.42 22.31 -45.89
C LEU A 6 -20.57 21.16 -45.34
N PHE A 7 -19.25 21.19 -45.55
CA PHE A 7 -18.32 20.23 -44.96
C PHE A 7 -18.13 20.59 -43.48
N VAL A 8 -18.91 19.95 -42.59
CA VAL A 8 -18.61 19.93 -41.16
C VAL A 8 -17.49 18.91 -40.96
N LEU A 9 -16.24 19.37 -40.96
CA LEU A 9 -15.14 18.58 -40.40
C LEU A 9 -15.41 18.48 -38.88
N MET A 10 -15.98 17.35 -38.46
CA MET A 10 -15.84 16.89 -37.08
C MET A 10 -14.35 16.71 -36.82
N LEU A 11 -13.76 17.65 -36.08
CA LEU A 11 -12.51 17.45 -35.37
C LEU A 11 -12.75 16.35 -34.32
N LEU A 12 -12.64 15.08 -34.74
CA LEU A 12 -12.33 14.00 -33.84
C LEU A 12 -10.93 14.30 -33.31
N SER A 13 -10.83 15.03 -32.20
CA SER A 13 -9.64 15.00 -31.38
C SER A 13 -9.47 13.56 -30.92
N PRO A 14 -8.44 12.81 -31.37
CA PRO A 14 -8.14 11.55 -30.71
C PRO A 14 -7.79 11.91 -29.27
N ALA A 15 -8.62 11.49 -28.32
CA ALA A 15 -8.17 11.38 -26.95
C ALA A 15 -6.94 10.47 -27.03
N LEU A 16 -5.74 11.03 -26.84
CA LEU A 16 -4.52 10.28 -26.68
C LEU A 16 -4.71 9.43 -25.43
N SER A 17 -5.20 8.20 -25.61
CA SER A 17 -5.25 7.22 -24.54
C SER A 17 -3.81 6.91 -24.19
N ARG A 18 -3.39 7.27 -22.97
CA ARG A 18 -2.08 6.90 -22.44
C ARG A 18 -2.09 5.39 -22.29
N ALA A 19 -1.11 4.72 -22.90
CA ALA A 19 -0.94 3.29 -22.65
C ALA A 19 -0.57 3.07 -21.18
N LEU A 20 -1.23 2.10 -20.53
CA LEU A 20 -0.88 1.64 -19.19
C LEU A 20 0.60 1.23 -19.18
N VAL A 21 1.32 1.62 -18.12
CA VAL A 21 2.72 1.21 -17.94
C VAL A 21 2.75 -0.29 -17.69
N ILE A 22 3.48 -1.05 -18.51
CA ILE A 22 3.67 -2.49 -18.35
C ILE A 22 5.13 -2.76 -17.98
N GLU A 23 5.34 -3.53 -16.93
CA GLU A 23 6.65 -3.94 -16.43
C GLU A 23 6.73 -5.45 -16.43
N ASN A 24 7.82 -6.02 -16.94
CA ASN A 24 8.04 -7.46 -16.94
C ASN A 24 8.97 -7.79 -15.77
N GLY A 25 8.51 -8.46 -14.73
CA GLY A 25 9.28 -8.67 -13.50
C GLY A 25 8.46 -9.38 -12.44
N THR A 26 9.04 -9.66 -11.27
CA THR A 26 8.29 -10.25 -10.15
C THR A 26 7.78 -9.16 -9.23
N LEU A 27 6.62 -9.37 -8.60
CA LEU A 27 6.10 -8.45 -7.58
C LEU A 27 7.07 -8.37 -6.39
N THR A 28 7.69 -9.49 -6.02
CA THR A 28 8.72 -9.55 -4.97
C THR A 28 9.94 -8.71 -5.34
N GLY A 29 10.43 -8.80 -6.59
CA GLY A 29 11.52 -7.97 -7.11
C GLY A 29 11.15 -6.50 -7.18
N PHE A 30 9.92 -6.17 -7.52
CA PHE A 30 9.46 -4.79 -7.45
C PHE A 30 9.43 -4.27 -6.00
N LEU A 31 8.96 -5.07 -5.03
CA LEU A 31 8.73 -4.61 -3.65
C LEU A 31 9.97 -4.64 -2.76
N MET A 32 10.84 -5.65 -2.86
CA MET A 32 11.89 -5.91 -1.85
C MET A 32 13.20 -6.50 -2.40
N ASP A 33 13.26 -6.84 -3.68
CA ASP A 33 14.44 -7.48 -4.27
C ASP A 33 14.81 -6.76 -5.58
N THR A 34 15.53 -7.40 -6.49
CA THR A 34 15.97 -6.77 -7.73
C THR A 34 14.93 -6.95 -8.83
N CYS A 35 14.53 -5.86 -9.50
CA CYS A 35 13.78 -5.92 -10.75
C CYS A 35 14.31 -4.90 -11.77
N ALA A 36 15.30 -5.31 -12.59
CA ALA A 36 15.97 -4.46 -13.57
C ALA A 36 15.04 -3.88 -14.68
N THR A 37 13.84 -4.42 -14.81
CA THR A 37 12.84 -4.06 -15.82
C THR A 37 11.59 -3.43 -15.22
N CYS A 38 11.60 -3.20 -13.91
CA CYS A 38 10.59 -2.44 -13.19
C CYS A 38 11.10 -1.01 -12.91
N ALA A 39 10.20 -0.08 -12.59
CA ALA A 39 10.61 1.26 -12.15
C ALA A 39 11.26 1.26 -10.75
N TYR A 40 11.15 0.16 -10.01
CA TYR A 40 11.70 -0.04 -8.67
C TYR A 40 12.33 -1.43 -8.63
N ASP A 41 13.52 -1.49 -8.06
CA ASP A 41 14.27 -2.68 -7.70
C ASP A 41 14.47 -2.67 -6.19
N ASN A 42 13.35 -2.84 -5.46
CA ASN A 42 13.15 -2.67 -4.02
C ASN A 42 12.38 -1.39 -3.67
N TRP A 43 11.05 -1.39 -3.86
CA TRP A 43 10.18 -0.30 -3.43
C TRP A 43 10.28 0.00 -1.92
N GLN A 44 10.50 -1.03 -1.09
CA GLN A 44 10.58 -0.90 0.37
C GLN A 44 11.68 0.06 0.79
N SER A 45 12.87 0.00 0.17
CA SER A 45 13.98 0.89 0.51
C SER A 45 13.70 2.38 0.24
N HIS A 46 12.62 2.72 -0.45
CA HIS A 46 12.20 4.10 -0.73
C HIS A 46 11.15 4.63 0.26
N VAL A 47 10.69 3.80 1.20
CA VAL A 47 9.75 4.18 2.25
C VAL A 47 10.30 5.37 3.03
N SER A 48 9.44 6.35 3.29
CA SER A 48 9.86 7.55 4.01
C SER A 48 10.13 7.22 5.47
N GLU A 49 11.19 7.78 6.02
CA GLU A 49 11.61 7.54 7.38
C GLU A 49 12.17 8.79 8.08
N ARG A 50 12.10 8.77 9.41
CA ARG A 50 12.54 9.87 10.25
C ARG A 50 12.77 9.38 11.67
N ILE A 51 13.62 10.09 12.40
CA ILE A 51 13.83 9.87 13.83
C ILE A 51 13.29 11.08 14.60
N GLN A 52 12.16 10.90 15.29
CA GLN A 52 11.64 11.90 16.24
C GLN A 52 12.16 11.64 17.64
N ARG A 53 12.24 10.37 18.03
CA ARG A 53 12.75 9.96 19.33
C ARG A 53 13.64 8.73 19.15
N PRO A 54 14.98 8.90 19.22
CA PRO A 54 15.93 7.80 19.05
C PRO A 54 15.59 6.59 19.94
N GLY A 55 15.51 5.41 19.31
CA GLY A 55 15.23 4.14 19.99
C GLY A 55 13.79 3.99 20.50
N TYR A 56 12.84 4.76 19.97
CA TYR A 56 11.43 4.61 20.34
C TYR A 56 10.74 3.49 19.55
N ASN A 57 10.93 3.46 18.23
CA ASN A 57 10.58 2.31 17.40
C ASN A 57 11.86 1.58 16.98
N ASP A 58 11.75 0.27 16.79
CA ASP A 58 12.84 -0.59 16.32
C ASP A 58 12.54 -1.02 14.88
N TYR A 59 13.37 -0.60 13.93
CA TYR A 59 13.23 -0.95 12.50
C TYR A 59 13.87 -2.31 12.20
N GLY A 60 14.34 -3.01 13.24
CA GLY A 60 15.10 -4.22 13.12
C GLY A 60 16.60 -3.96 13.31
N PRO A 61 17.43 -4.97 13.05
CA PRO A 61 18.86 -4.85 13.29
C PRO A 61 19.47 -3.74 12.43
N ALA A 62 20.10 -2.74 13.05
CA ALA A 62 20.68 -1.57 12.36
C ALA A 62 21.76 -1.88 11.30
N HIS A 63 22.23 -3.13 11.19
CA HIS A 63 23.14 -3.57 10.13
C HIS A 63 22.40 -4.14 8.90
N LEU A 64 21.09 -4.35 9.00
CA LEU A 64 20.21 -4.77 7.92
C LEU A 64 19.36 -3.60 7.43
N ASP A 65 18.81 -2.83 8.37
CA ASP A 65 17.93 -1.69 8.09
C ASP A 65 18.21 -0.53 9.06
N PRO A 66 19.22 0.30 8.75
CA PRO A 66 19.54 1.45 9.58
C PRO A 66 18.49 2.55 9.40
N GLN A 67 17.67 2.78 10.42
CA GLN A 67 16.77 3.94 10.42
C GLN A 67 17.57 5.24 10.28
N THR A 68 17.28 6.03 9.25
CA THR A 68 17.89 7.35 9.06
C THR A 68 16.91 8.49 9.32
N ASN A 69 17.44 9.72 9.32
CA ASN A 69 16.66 10.90 9.62
C ASN A 69 16.57 11.82 8.40
N GLY A 70 15.42 11.82 7.74
CA GLY A 70 15.11 12.78 6.68
C GLY A 70 15.10 12.21 5.27
N PHE A 71 14.96 10.90 5.11
CA PHE A 71 14.71 10.28 3.81
C PHE A 71 13.21 10.24 3.50
N GLY A 72 12.84 10.76 2.32
CA GLY A 72 11.45 10.92 1.90
C GLY A 72 10.65 11.92 2.76
N GLY A 73 9.32 11.76 2.75
CA GLY A 73 8.39 12.63 3.45
C GLY A 73 6.96 12.11 3.41
N PHE A 74 6.09 12.79 4.14
CA PHE A 74 4.67 12.44 4.23
C PHE A 74 3.80 13.66 4.02
N GLN A 75 2.75 13.54 3.19
CA GLN A 75 1.76 14.59 3.01
C GLN A 75 0.50 14.27 3.80
N TYR A 76 0.31 14.93 4.94
CA TYR A 76 -0.94 14.83 5.68
C TYR A 76 -2.13 15.44 4.91
N ILE A 77 -3.22 14.69 4.82
CA ILE A 77 -4.44 15.10 4.12
C ILE A 77 -5.41 15.76 5.13
N TYR A 78 -5.27 17.06 5.27
CA TYR A 78 -6.09 17.87 6.18
C TYR A 78 -7.59 17.79 5.86
N ALA A 79 -8.42 17.94 6.89
CA ALA A 79 -9.87 18.08 6.77
C ALA A 79 -10.25 19.49 6.27
N ASN A 80 -10.02 19.74 4.99
CA ASN A 80 -10.38 20.98 4.29
C ASN A 80 -10.75 20.66 2.83
N ALA A 81 -11.24 21.66 2.08
CA ALA A 81 -11.71 21.45 0.71
C ALA A 81 -10.67 20.79 -0.22
N HIS A 82 -9.39 21.13 -0.06
CA HIS A 82 -8.31 20.51 -0.84
C HIS A 82 -8.11 19.05 -0.45
N GLY A 83 -7.98 18.74 0.84
CA GLY A 83 -7.84 17.37 1.31
C GLY A 83 -9.07 16.50 1.03
N ASP A 84 -10.27 17.07 1.06
CA ASP A 84 -11.51 16.38 0.66
C ASP A 84 -11.48 15.99 -0.82
N SER A 85 -10.95 16.87 -1.69
CA SER A 85 -10.77 16.55 -3.11
C SER A 85 -9.78 15.41 -3.35
N ILE A 86 -8.69 15.34 -2.57
CA ILE A 86 -7.71 14.25 -2.62
C ILE A 86 -8.36 12.93 -2.19
N MET A 87 -9.07 12.92 -1.05
CA MET A 87 -9.76 11.72 -0.55
C MET A 87 -10.85 11.24 -1.53
N ALA A 88 -11.63 12.16 -2.10
CA ALA A 88 -12.65 11.83 -3.08
C ALA A 88 -12.05 11.21 -4.36
N ARG A 89 -10.91 11.72 -4.81
CA ARG A 89 -10.18 11.17 -5.95
C ARG A 89 -9.65 9.76 -5.66
N TRP A 90 -9.02 9.53 -4.51
CA TRP A 90 -8.61 8.18 -4.09
C TRP A 90 -9.78 7.22 -4.03
N ARG A 91 -10.91 7.64 -3.45
CA ARG A 91 -12.14 6.82 -3.43
C ARG A 91 -12.58 6.40 -4.83
N GLN A 92 -12.59 7.34 -5.79
CA GLN A 92 -12.97 7.04 -7.18
C GLN A 92 -11.98 6.09 -7.86
N VAL A 93 -10.67 6.30 -7.66
CA VAL A 93 -9.62 5.40 -8.15
C VAL A 93 -9.84 3.98 -7.64
N PHE A 94 -10.06 3.82 -6.34
CA PHE A 94 -10.28 2.51 -5.73
C PHE A 94 -11.60 1.87 -6.16
N LEU A 95 -12.67 2.64 -6.35
CA LEU A 95 -13.93 2.12 -6.89
C LEU A 95 -13.72 1.56 -8.30
N CYS A 96 -13.01 2.28 -9.17
CA CYS A 96 -12.70 1.79 -10.51
C CYS A 96 -11.86 0.51 -10.47
N ALA A 97 -10.82 0.44 -9.63
CA ALA A 97 -10.00 -0.76 -9.45
C ALA A 97 -10.80 -1.97 -8.92
N ILE A 98 -11.67 -1.77 -7.92
CA ILE A 98 -12.52 -2.83 -7.36
C ILE A 98 -13.50 -3.39 -8.39
N HIS A 99 -13.91 -2.58 -9.37
CA HIS A 99 -14.75 -3.02 -10.49
C HIS A 99 -13.96 -3.51 -11.71
N GLY A 100 -12.63 -3.55 -11.64
CA GLY A 100 -11.76 -3.95 -12.75
C GLY A 100 -11.70 -2.93 -13.91
N ASP A 101 -12.17 -1.70 -13.70
CA ASP A 101 -12.09 -0.61 -14.67
C ASP A 101 -10.75 0.11 -14.56
N TRP A 102 -9.71 -0.53 -15.10
CA TRP A 102 -8.34 -0.02 -15.04
C TRP A 102 -8.11 1.21 -15.91
N GLU A 103 -8.90 1.40 -16.98
CA GLU A 103 -8.85 2.60 -17.80
C GLU A 103 -9.37 3.81 -17.01
N CYS A 104 -10.49 3.66 -16.29
CA CYS A 104 -10.96 4.67 -15.36
C CYS A 104 -9.88 4.97 -14.29
N ALA A 105 -9.34 3.93 -13.65
CA ALA A 105 -8.35 4.09 -12.58
C ALA A 105 -7.08 4.82 -13.08
N ASP A 106 -6.52 4.43 -14.22
CA ASP A 106 -5.37 5.12 -14.81
C ASP A 106 -5.71 6.56 -15.18
N SER A 107 -6.89 6.83 -15.76
CA SER A 107 -7.30 8.19 -16.13
C SER A 107 -7.42 9.12 -14.91
N LEU A 108 -7.82 8.57 -13.77
CA LEU A 108 -7.92 9.31 -12.51
C LEU A 108 -6.56 9.47 -11.83
N ILE A 109 -5.65 8.51 -11.96
CA ILE A 109 -4.29 8.62 -11.41
C ILE A 109 -3.41 9.54 -12.28
N ALA A 110 -3.49 9.42 -13.61
CA ALA A 110 -2.63 10.11 -14.57
C ALA A 110 -2.88 11.63 -14.66
N ARG A 111 -3.93 12.17 -14.03
CA ARG A 111 -4.13 13.63 -13.88
C ARG A 111 -3.10 14.20 -12.91
N GLN A 112 -1.87 14.34 -13.38
CA GLN A 112 -0.76 14.86 -12.58
C GLN A 112 -1.07 16.30 -12.18
N ASP A 113 -0.99 16.56 -10.88
CA ASP A 113 -1.02 17.90 -10.32
C ASP A 113 -0.03 17.95 -9.15
N SER A 114 0.18 19.14 -8.58
CA SER A 114 1.16 19.29 -7.50
C SER A 114 0.87 18.41 -6.29
N ALA A 115 -0.38 17.97 -6.06
CA ALA A 115 -0.79 17.09 -4.98
C ALA A 115 -0.74 15.59 -5.35
N TRP A 116 -0.69 15.24 -6.63
CA TRP A 116 -0.79 13.87 -7.11
C TRP A 116 0.45 13.42 -7.89
N ASN A 117 1.29 12.60 -7.24
CA ASN A 117 2.53 12.05 -7.81
C ASN A 117 2.47 10.51 -7.92
N TYR A 118 1.30 9.97 -8.21
CA TYR A 118 1.07 8.53 -8.35
C TYR A 118 0.94 8.13 -9.81
N GLU A 119 1.20 6.86 -10.09
CA GLU A 119 0.91 6.20 -11.38
C GLU A 119 0.33 4.80 -11.19
N LEU A 120 -0.40 4.33 -12.20
CA LEU A 120 -0.81 2.94 -12.33
C LEU A 120 0.15 2.24 -13.29
N ALA A 121 0.65 1.09 -12.86
CA ALA A 121 1.42 0.16 -13.67
C ALA A 121 0.82 -1.24 -13.58
N ARG A 122 1.18 -2.11 -14.52
CA ARG A 122 0.90 -3.54 -14.46
C ARG A 122 2.21 -4.31 -14.51
N ILE A 123 2.43 -5.13 -13.50
CA ILE A 123 3.55 -6.07 -13.44
C ILE A 123 3.07 -7.38 -14.06
N GLU A 124 3.81 -7.89 -15.03
CA GLU A 124 3.63 -9.21 -15.63
C GLU A 124 4.80 -10.11 -15.21
N GLU A 125 4.48 -11.15 -14.44
CA GLU A 125 5.49 -12.08 -13.95
C GLU A 125 5.82 -13.17 -14.99
N PRO A 126 7.06 -13.68 -15.01
CA PRO A 126 7.41 -14.86 -15.81
C PRO A 126 6.57 -16.11 -15.49
N THR A 127 6.00 -16.19 -14.28
CA THR A 127 5.11 -17.26 -13.82
C THR A 127 3.73 -17.20 -14.47
N GLY A 128 3.37 -16.08 -15.13
CA GLY A 128 2.06 -15.81 -15.69
C GLY A 128 1.12 -15.05 -14.74
N ALA A 129 1.50 -14.83 -13.49
CA ALA A 129 0.78 -13.93 -12.59
C ALA A 129 0.89 -12.48 -13.09
N SER A 130 -0.12 -11.65 -12.80
CA SER A 130 -0.02 -10.22 -13.08
C SER A 130 -0.76 -9.39 -12.04
N TYR A 131 -0.25 -8.18 -11.81
CA TYR A 131 -0.70 -7.30 -10.75
C TYR A 131 -0.83 -5.86 -11.26
N TYR A 132 -1.91 -5.19 -10.89
CA TYR A 132 -2.05 -3.75 -11.06
C TYR A 132 -1.52 -3.05 -9.81
N VAL A 133 -0.57 -2.15 -10.00
CA VAL A 133 0.17 -1.51 -8.92
C VAL A 133 -0.03 0.00 -8.99
N MET A 134 -0.63 0.56 -7.96
CA MET A 134 -0.72 2.00 -7.74
C MET A 134 0.42 2.43 -6.83
N ARG A 135 1.36 3.22 -7.35
CA ARG A 135 2.61 3.59 -6.66
C ARG A 135 2.94 5.07 -6.83
N GLU A 136 3.70 5.62 -5.88
CA GLU A 136 4.18 6.99 -5.94
C GLU A 136 5.52 7.07 -6.67
N ARG A 137 5.64 7.93 -7.67
CA ARG A 137 6.91 8.17 -8.37
C ARG A 137 7.96 8.76 -7.43
N LEU A 138 9.21 8.33 -7.58
CA LEU A 138 10.32 8.81 -6.77
C LEU A 138 10.61 10.29 -7.00
N ASP A 139 10.86 11.01 -5.92
CA ASP A 139 11.46 12.34 -5.94
C ASP A 139 12.97 12.21 -5.74
N SER A 140 13.74 12.41 -6.82
CA SER A 140 15.19 12.24 -6.84
C SER A 140 15.97 13.27 -6.00
N SER A 141 15.29 14.21 -5.34
CA SER A 141 15.94 15.14 -4.39
C SER A 141 16.26 14.50 -3.04
N TYR A 142 15.65 13.36 -2.73
CA TYR A 142 15.98 12.55 -1.55
C TYR A 142 17.10 11.57 -1.86
N VAL A 143 18.02 11.44 -0.90
CA VAL A 143 19.09 10.43 -0.92
C VAL A 143 19.20 9.89 0.49
N ASP A 144 19.08 8.57 0.63
CA ASP A 144 19.48 7.86 1.83
C ASP A 144 20.93 7.40 1.66
N VAL A 145 21.78 7.67 2.63
CA VAL A 145 23.18 7.23 2.64
C VAL A 145 23.41 6.02 3.54
N ASN A 146 22.33 5.43 4.09
CA ASN A 146 22.31 4.24 4.94
C ASN A 146 23.30 4.27 6.11
N GLY A 147 23.70 5.48 6.53
CA GLY A 147 24.66 5.71 7.60
C GLY A 147 26.06 5.12 7.37
N ASP A 148 26.42 4.69 6.15
CA ASP A 148 27.71 4.08 5.85
C ASP A 148 28.59 4.93 4.89
N THR A 149 29.72 4.38 4.45
CA THR A 149 30.67 5.09 3.55
C THR A 149 30.68 4.54 2.13
N LEU A 150 29.88 3.52 1.86
CA LEU A 150 29.77 2.82 0.60
C LEU A 150 28.62 3.44 -0.19
N THR A 151 28.94 4.38 -1.08
CA THR A 151 27.93 5.04 -1.95
C THR A 151 27.15 4.08 -2.86
N ALA A 152 27.57 2.82 -2.97
CA ALA A 152 26.82 1.78 -3.67
C ALA A 152 25.59 1.29 -2.90
N ASN A 153 25.54 1.56 -1.59
CA ASN A 153 24.41 1.26 -0.73
C ASN A 153 23.43 2.45 -0.66
N ASP A 154 23.77 3.62 -1.21
CA ASP A 154 22.88 4.79 -1.17
C ASP A 154 21.58 4.52 -1.93
N VAL A 155 20.45 4.88 -1.32
CA VAL A 155 19.14 4.82 -1.99
C VAL A 155 18.81 6.19 -2.56
N HIS A 156 18.68 6.25 -3.89
CA HIS A 156 18.37 7.48 -4.60
C HIS A 156 16.89 7.59 -4.92
N GLY A 157 16.27 8.69 -4.47
CA GLY A 157 14.86 8.97 -4.66
C GLY A 157 14.01 8.46 -3.50
N GLY A 158 13.06 9.27 -3.05
CA GLY A 158 12.16 8.92 -1.95
C GLY A 158 10.73 9.35 -2.22
N PHE A 159 9.80 8.89 -1.39
CA PHE A 159 8.40 9.30 -1.49
C PHE A 159 8.20 10.70 -0.89
N ARG A 160 7.39 11.54 -1.56
CA ARG A 160 7.04 12.87 -1.07
C ARG A 160 5.63 12.92 -0.46
N ARG A 161 4.75 11.99 -0.87
CA ARG A 161 3.40 11.82 -0.34
C ARG A 161 3.40 10.77 0.76
N GLY A 162 4.12 9.67 0.56
CA GLY A 162 4.30 8.62 1.57
C GLY A 162 3.00 7.87 1.90
N TRP A 163 2.01 7.87 0.99
CA TRP A 163 0.71 7.23 1.25
C TRP A 163 0.72 5.72 1.00
N GLY A 164 1.79 5.18 0.42
CA GLY A 164 1.99 3.75 0.23
C GLY A 164 1.78 3.24 -1.19
N VAL A 165 1.77 1.92 -1.31
CA VAL A 165 1.54 1.17 -2.55
C VAL A 165 0.30 0.28 -2.39
N PHE A 166 -0.52 0.24 -3.44
CA PHE A 166 -1.73 -0.57 -3.48
C PHE A 166 -1.65 -1.52 -4.68
N VAL A 167 -1.65 -2.81 -4.39
CA VAL A 167 -1.49 -3.87 -5.38
C VAL A 167 -2.77 -4.67 -5.49
N PHE A 168 -3.25 -4.87 -6.71
CA PHE A 168 -4.43 -5.66 -7.02
C PHE A 168 -4.01 -6.82 -7.92
N SER A 169 -4.29 -8.05 -7.51
CA SER A 169 -4.11 -9.22 -8.37
C SER A 169 -5.07 -9.13 -9.56
N ALA A 170 -4.57 -9.37 -10.78
CA ALA A 170 -5.39 -9.38 -11.98
C ALA A 170 -6.34 -10.59 -12.03
N ALA A 171 -5.96 -11.69 -11.37
CA ALA A 171 -6.72 -12.94 -11.34
C ALA A 171 -6.56 -13.66 -9.98
N PRO A 172 -7.08 -13.09 -8.88
CA PRO A 172 -6.95 -13.72 -7.57
C PRO A 172 -7.81 -14.96 -7.45
N ARG A 173 -7.26 -16.03 -6.85
CA ARG A 173 -8.05 -17.19 -6.41
C ARG A 173 -8.96 -16.84 -5.24
N HIS A 174 -8.49 -15.94 -4.37
CA HIS A 174 -9.24 -15.45 -3.21
C HIS A 174 -9.63 -13.98 -3.42
N ALA A 175 -10.63 -13.76 -4.29
CA ALA A 175 -11.11 -12.44 -4.72
C ALA A 175 -11.65 -11.51 -3.60
N ARG A 176 -11.82 -12.02 -2.37
CA ARG A 176 -12.27 -11.26 -1.19
C ARG A 176 -11.31 -11.38 -0.02
N ALA A 177 -10.02 -11.50 -0.32
CA ALA A 177 -8.95 -11.61 0.67
C ALA A 177 -7.95 -10.46 0.49
N VAL A 178 -7.63 -9.78 1.58
CA VAL A 178 -6.80 -8.57 1.61
C VAL A 178 -5.71 -8.71 2.66
N VAL A 179 -4.48 -8.28 2.34
CA VAL A 179 -3.36 -8.16 3.28
C VAL A 179 -2.98 -6.69 3.45
N GLN A 180 -2.72 -6.29 4.69
CA GLN A 180 -2.40 -4.91 5.08
C GLN A 180 -1.15 -4.86 5.95
N MET A 181 -0.18 -4.03 5.58
CA MET A 181 1.00 -3.69 6.39
C MET A 181 1.04 -2.18 6.59
N PRO A 182 0.47 -1.68 7.71
CA PRO A 182 0.30 -0.25 7.94
C PRO A 182 1.56 0.44 8.44
N HIS A 183 2.56 -0.30 8.94
CA HIS A 183 3.79 0.27 9.48
C HIS A 183 5.01 -0.38 8.80
N PRO A 184 5.32 -0.01 7.54
CA PRO A 184 6.60 -0.39 6.95
C PRO A 184 7.74 0.10 7.85
N GLU A 185 8.84 -0.64 7.89
CA GLU A 185 10.02 -0.47 8.77
C GLU A 185 9.76 -0.69 10.26
N ASP A 186 8.76 -0.03 10.86
CA ASP A 186 8.40 -0.24 12.27
C ASP A 186 7.95 -1.69 12.56
N ASP A 187 7.30 -2.33 11.57
CA ASP A 187 6.95 -3.74 11.58
C ASP A 187 7.84 -4.52 10.57
N PHE A 188 9.18 -4.49 10.76
CA PHE A 188 10.21 -5.01 9.85
C PHE A 188 9.86 -6.32 9.11
N MET A 189 9.45 -7.36 9.84
CA MET A 189 9.17 -8.67 9.22
C MET A 189 7.80 -8.75 8.53
N SER A 190 6.92 -7.76 8.71
CA SER A 190 5.56 -7.79 8.18
C SER A 190 5.52 -7.73 6.65
N ILE A 191 6.44 -6.99 6.03
CA ILE A 191 6.50 -6.82 4.57
C ILE A 191 6.86 -8.12 3.86
N PRO A 192 8.00 -8.80 4.19
CA PRO A 192 8.34 -10.04 3.51
C PRO A 192 7.33 -11.15 3.73
N VAL A 193 6.78 -11.26 4.94
CA VAL A 193 5.76 -12.27 5.24
C VAL A 193 4.42 -11.93 4.58
N GLY A 194 4.06 -10.66 4.48
CA GLY A 194 2.82 -10.21 3.85
C GLY A 194 2.80 -10.41 2.35
N ILE A 195 3.92 -10.18 1.68
CA ILE A 195 4.08 -10.45 0.24
C ILE A 195 3.97 -11.95 -0.03
N GLU A 196 4.67 -12.78 0.74
CA GLU A 196 4.60 -14.23 0.62
C GLU A 196 3.17 -14.74 0.85
N LEU A 197 2.50 -14.28 1.90
CA LEU A 197 1.10 -14.61 2.17
C LEU A 197 0.19 -14.23 0.99
N PHE A 198 0.33 -13.00 0.49
CA PHE A 198 -0.48 -12.50 -0.62
C PHE A 198 -0.31 -13.32 -1.89
N GLN A 199 0.92 -13.70 -2.24
CA GLN A 199 1.24 -14.48 -3.44
C GLN A 199 0.85 -15.95 -3.28
N GLN A 200 1.25 -16.61 -2.20
CA GLN A 200 0.98 -18.04 -1.96
C GLN A 200 -0.51 -18.34 -1.80
N ALA A 201 -1.26 -17.43 -1.16
CA ALA A 201 -2.70 -17.55 -1.04
C ALA A 201 -3.46 -16.90 -2.23
N GLU A 202 -2.76 -16.37 -3.24
CA GLU A 202 -3.35 -15.79 -4.45
C GLU A 202 -4.49 -14.78 -4.12
N MET A 203 -4.20 -13.88 -3.17
CA MET A 203 -5.17 -12.95 -2.58
C MET A 203 -5.46 -11.77 -3.53
N ALA A 204 -6.54 -11.04 -3.25
CA ALA A 204 -7.03 -9.99 -4.14
C ALA A 204 -6.22 -8.70 -4.05
N ILE A 205 -5.93 -8.24 -2.83
CA ILE A 205 -5.35 -6.92 -2.59
C ILE A 205 -4.24 -6.99 -1.55
N LEU A 206 -3.14 -6.30 -1.81
CA LEU A 206 -2.04 -6.04 -0.88
C LEU A 206 -1.90 -4.52 -0.71
N MET A 207 -1.75 -4.07 0.54
CA MET A 207 -1.64 -2.66 0.88
C MET A 207 -0.47 -2.46 1.83
N ILE A 208 0.52 -1.67 1.41
CA ILE A 208 1.68 -1.30 2.25
C ILE A 208 1.68 0.22 2.39
N ALA A 209 1.75 0.75 3.61
CA ALA A 209 1.88 2.21 3.81
C ALA A 209 3.24 2.71 3.32
N GLY A 210 3.40 4.01 3.04
CA GLY A 210 4.61 4.53 2.36
C GLY A 210 5.53 5.33 3.27
N ALA A 211 5.27 5.33 4.57
CA ALA A 211 6.00 6.11 5.55
C ALA A 211 5.98 5.39 6.90
N GLY A 212 7.12 5.42 7.58
CA GLY A 212 7.25 4.99 8.96
C GLY A 212 6.49 5.90 9.94
N ARG A 213 6.32 5.43 11.17
CA ARG A 213 5.46 6.09 12.17
C ARG A 213 6.06 7.37 12.76
N GLU A 214 7.33 7.65 12.51
CA GLU A 214 8.02 8.85 13.00
C GLU A 214 8.08 9.98 11.98
N VAL A 215 7.73 9.71 10.72
CA VAL A 215 7.84 10.68 9.63
C VAL A 215 7.04 11.95 9.91
N MET A 216 5.80 11.79 10.36
CA MET A 216 4.94 12.92 10.71
C MET A 216 4.01 12.60 11.88
N TYR A 217 3.98 13.49 12.87
CA TYR A 217 3.14 13.37 14.07
C TYR A 217 2.59 14.73 14.52
N ASP A 218 1.60 14.71 15.40
CA ASP A 218 1.05 15.92 16.03
C ASP A 218 2.00 16.47 17.11
N SER A 219 2.94 17.30 16.69
CA SER A 219 3.86 17.98 17.61
C SER A 219 3.17 19.03 18.48
N ALA A 220 1.99 19.53 18.09
CA ALA A 220 1.23 20.49 18.89
C ALA A 220 0.56 19.81 20.10
N ALA A 221 0.26 18.51 20.00
CA ALA A 221 -0.24 17.69 21.11
C ALA A 221 0.84 17.25 22.11
N GLY A 222 2.12 17.54 21.85
CA GLY A 222 3.25 17.32 22.75
C GLY A 222 4.32 16.41 22.17
N GLN A 223 5.08 15.72 23.05
CA GLN A 223 6.15 14.82 22.63
C GLN A 223 5.64 13.65 21.77
N TYR A 224 6.53 13.17 20.90
CA TYR A 224 6.27 12.02 20.05
C TYR A 224 5.85 10.78 20.84
N ASN A 225 4.78 10.14 20.35
CA ASN A 225 4.44 8.76 20.63
C ASN A 225 3.58 8.23 19.47
N ASN A 226 3.51 6.91 19.37
CA ASN A 226 2.77 6.18 18.35
C ASN A 226 1.26 6.50 18.26
N ALA A 227 0.63 7.01 19.32
CA ALA A 227 -0.79 7.39 19.29
C ALA A 227 -1.03 8.75 18.61
N ARG A 228 0.02 9.53 18.37
CA ARG A 228 -0.03 10.89 17.78
C ARG A 228 0.47 10.95 16.34
N THR A 229 0.75 9.80 15.74
CA THR A 229 1.32 9.73 14.40
C THR A 229 0.27 10.05 13.33
N PHE A 230 0.62 10.95 12.42
CA PHE A 230 -0.17 11.29 11.23
C PHE A 230 0.14 10.39 10.03
N SER A 231 1.37 9.88 9.91
CA SER A 231 1.79 8.93 8.87
C SER A 231 1.29 7.48 9.07
N ASP A 232 0.76 7.15 10.25
CA ASP A 232 0.25 5.84 10.61
C ASP A 232 -1.23 5.72 10.19
N PRO A 233 -1.56 4.92 9.17
CA PRO A 233 -2.94 4.77 8.69
C PRO A 233 -3.86 4.06 9.69
N SER A 234 -3.31 3.38 10.71
CA SER A 234 -4.06 2.77 11.82
C SER A 234 -4.52 3.82 12.85
N ARG A 235 -4.02 5.05 12.75
CA ARG A 235 -4.34 6.18 13.64
C ARG A 235 -4.90 7.39 12.89
N ASN A 236 -4.64 7.48 11.58
CA ASN A 236 -5.13 8.53 10.70
C ASN A 236 -6.20 8.01 9.73
N ALA A 237 -7.47 8.27 10.05
CA ALA A 237 -8.59 7.90 9.19
C ALA A 237 -8.60 8.62 7.82
N ARG A 238 -7.90 9.75 7.68
CA ARG A 238 -7.78 10.51 6.42
C ARG A 238 -6.50 10.11 5.68
N HIS A 239 -6.46 8.84 5.31
CA HIS A 239 -5.35 8.22 4.60
C HIS A 239 -5.89 7.36 3.43
N PRO A 240 -5.23 7.32 2.26
CA PRO A 240 -5.68 6.48 1.14
C PRO A 240 -5.78 4.99 1.51
N PHE A 241 -4.87 4.51 2.34
CA PHE A 241 -4.93 3.18 2.96
C PHE A 241 -6.27 2.93 3.69
N SER A 242 -6.70 3.84 4.57
CA SER A 242 -8.01 3.70 5.23
C SER A 242 -9.17 3.83 4.24
N GLU A 243 -9.03 4.64 3.19
CA GLU A 243 -10.07 4.81 2.17
C GLU A 243 -10.29 3.55 1.32
N LEU A 244 -9.22 2.85 0.92
CA LEU A 244 -9.35 1.58 0.21
C LEU A 244 -10.07 0.54 1.08
N SER A 245 -9.75 0.45 2.38
CA SER A 245 -10.49 -0.40 3.34
C SER A 245 -11.99 -0.06 3.38
N ARG A 246 -12.36 1.24 3.33
CA ARG A 246 -13.77 1.65 3.25
C ARG A 246 -14.42 1.24 1.94
N VAL A 247 -13.75 1.47 0.81
CA VAL A 247 -14.27 1.08 -0.51
C VAL A 247 -14.47 -0.43 -0.60
N ILE A 248 -13.51 -1.23 -0.12
CA ILE A 248 -13.64 -2.69 -0.06
C ILE A 248 -14.86 -3.09 0.76
N LYS A 249 -14.99 -2.53 1.97
CA LYS A 249 -16.14 -2.79 2.84
C LYS A 249 -17.45 -2.39 2.17
N ASP A 250 -17.54 -1.22 1.57
CA ASP A 250 -18.77 -0.72 0.96
C ASP A 250 -19.15 -1.54 -0.29
N SER A 251 -18.18 -1.90 -1.13
CA SER A 251 -18.41 -2.60 -2.41
C SER A 251 -18.64 -4.10 -2.25
N TRP A 252 -17.99 -4.77 -1.30
CA TRP A 252 -18.09 -6.23 -1.17
C TRP A 252 -19.12 -6.69 -0.14
N ASN A 253 -19.73 -5.79 0.66
CA ASN A 253 -20.67 -6.18 1.73
C ASN A 253 -22.10 -6.51 1.25
N SER A 254 -22.26 -7.05 0.04
CA SER A 254 -23.56 -7.51 -0.49
C SER A 254 -23.80 -8.99 -0.18
N PRO A 255 -24.93 -9.37 0.44
CA PRO A 255 -25.38 -10.76 0.52
C PRO A 255 -25.77 -11.31 -0.87
N PRO A 256 -25.68 -12.63 -1.15
CA PRO A 256 -25.18 -13.73 -0.32
C PRO A 256 -23.80 -14.19 -0.86
N VAL A 257 -22.74 -13.47 -0.54
CA VAL A 257 -21.42 -13.71 -1.15
C VAL A 257 -20.37 -14.00 -0.07
N ASN A 258 -19.41 -14.88 -0.37
CA ASN A 258 -18.28 -15.33 0.49
C ASN A 258 -17.76 -14.27 1.47
N PRO A 259 -17.41 -14.60 2.72
CA PRO A 259 -16.94 -13.60 3.69
C PRO A 259 -15.70 -12.84 3.18
N LEU A 260 -15.66 -11.53 3.44
CA LEU A 260 -14.44 -10.72 3.30
C LEU A 260 -13.42 -11.18 4.36
N VAL A 261 -12.20 -11.49 3.94
CA VAL A 261 -11.06 -11.75 4.81
C VAL A 261 -10.10 -10.56 4.68
N LEU A 262 -9.80 -9.91 5.80
CA LEU A 262 -8.80 -8.85 5.87
C LEU A 262 -7.80 -9.24 6.95
N ILE A 263 -6.54 -9.32 6.56
CA ILE A 263 -5.42 -9.68 7.42
C ILE A 263 -4.52 -8.46 7.52
N GLN A 264 -4.39 -7.90 8.71
CA GLN A 264 -3.43 -6.84 9.00
C GLN A 264 -2.26 -7.47 9.75
N LEU A 265 -1.05 -7.30 9.21
CA LEU A 265 0.17 -7.89 9.76
C LEU A 265 0.93 -6.86 10.58
N HIS A 266 1.41 -7.31 11.74
CA HIS A 266 2.29 -6.57 12.63
C HIS A 266 3.42 -7.49 13.09
N SER A 267 4.62 -6.95 13.22
CA SER A 267 5.69 -7.54 14.01
C SER A 267 5.93 -6.66 15.25
N TYR A 268 6.68 -7.15 16.22
CA TYR A 268 6.95 -6.40 17.44
C TYR A 268 8.44 -6.21 17.65
N ASP A 269 8.77 -5.05 18.23
CA ASP A 269 10.09 -4.78 18.78
C ASP A 269 10.44 -5.78 19.89
N HIS A 270 11.59 -6.43 19.73
CA HIS A 270 12.13 -7.40 20.68
C HIS A 270 12.39 -6.78 22.07
N ALA A 271 12.82 -5.53 22.14
CA ALA A 271 13.14 -4.86 23.40
C ALA A 271 11.91 -4.60 24.28
N THR A 272 10.76 -4.31 23.66
CA THR A 272 9.50 -4.05 24.37
C THR A 272 8.59 -5.28 24.49
N HIS A 273 8.78 -6.30 23.64
CA HIS A 273 7.92 -7.49 23.58
C HIS A 273 8.71 -8.81 23.60
N GLY A 274 9.90 -8.85 24.21
CA GLY A 274 10.84 -9.98 24.21
C GLY A 274 10.31 -11.40 24.50
N PRO A 275 9.23 -11.64 25.28
CA PRO A 275 8.66 -12.99 25.42
C PRO A 275 7.66 -13.39 24.32
N LEU A 276 7.30 -12.47 23.42
CA LEU A 276 6.34 -12.70 22.34
C LEU A 276 7.05 -13.17 21.06
N PRO A 277 6.39 -14.00 20.22
CA PRO A 277 6.90 -14.29 18.87
C PRO A 277 7.02 -13.02 18.03
N ASP A 278 8.04 -12.96 17.16
CA ASP A 278 8.37 -11.81 16.31
C ASP A 278 7.17 -11.35 15.45
N ILE A 279 6.28 -12.27 15.07
CA ILE A 279 5.05 -12.00 14.32
C ILE A 279 3.86 -12.60 15.07
N GLN A 280 2.78 -11.82 15.17
CA GLN A 280 1.50 -12.30 15.68
C GLN A 280 0.37 -12.00 14.71
N VAL A 281 -0.46 -13.01 14.47
CA VAL A 281 -1.75 -12.83 13.82
C VAL A 281 -2.80 -12.72 14.93
N SER A 282 -3.13 -11.48 15.31
CA SER A 282 -4.14 -11.20 16.34
C SER A 282 -5.49 -10.86 15.71
N CYS A 283 -6.58 -11.36 16.29
CA CYS A 283 -7.93 -10.89 15.98
C CYS A 283 -8.56 -10.27 17.24
N TYR A 284 -8.77 -8.95 17.21
CA TYR A 284 -9.51 -8.17 18.22
C TYR A 284 -8.80 -8.00 19.60
N HIS A 285 -9.15 -6.91 20.31
CA HIS A 285 -8.53 -6.46 21.58
C HIS A 285 -9.56 -6.19 22.70
N ASN A 286 -10.87 -6.38 22.47
CA ASN A 286 -11.91 -5.98 23.43
C ASN A 286 -12.66 -7.20 24.01
N ASP A 287 -12.79 -7.28 25.34
CA ASP A 287 -13.39 -8.42 26.05
C ASP A 287 -14.94 -8.35 26.17
N GLU A 288 -15.57 -7.28 25.68
CA GLU A 288 -17.00 -7.01 25.93
C GLU A 288 -17.99 -7.72 24.98
N PHE A 289 -17.50 -8.37 23.92
CA PHE A 289 -18.35 -9.09 22.97
C PHE A 289 -17.90 -10.55 22.82
N PRO A 290 -18.82 -11.53 22.78
CA PRO A 290 -18.45 -12.92 22.56
C PRO A 290 -17.79 -13.06 21.18
N ASN A 291 -16.52 -13.44 21.22
CA ASN A 291 -15.58 -13.73 20.14
C ASN A 291 -16.26 -14.01 18.78
N ALA A 292 -16.05 -13.12 17.79
CA ALA A 292 -16.07 -13.60 16.41
C ALA A 292 -14.86 -14.54 16.30
N PRO A 293 -15.02 -15.83 15.95
CA PRO A 293 -13.92 -16.74 16.10
C PRO A 293 -12.97 -16.52 14.92
N LEU A 294 -11.71 -16.93 15.08
CA LEU A 294 -10.84 -17.37 13.98
C LEU A 294 -11.43 -18.54 13.18
N ARG A 295 -12.72 -18.87 13.40
CA ARG A 295 -13.44 -20.12 13.15
C ARG A 295 -14.84 -19.79 12.66
N ASN A 296 -15.25 -20.40 11.56
CA ASN A 296 -16.64 -20.34 11.11
C ASN A 296 -17.54 -21.07 12.12
N PHE A 297 -18.50 -20.39 12.76
CA PHE A 297 -19.44 -21.00 13.72
C PHE A 297 -20.33 -22.09 13.13
N VAL A 298 -20.54 -22.11 11.81
CA VAL A 298 -21.38 -23.10 11.14
C VAL A 298 -20.64 -24.43 10.96
N ASN A 299 -19.33 -24.40 10.72
CA ASN A 299 -18.54 -25.56 10.29
C ASN A 299 -17.31 -25.87 11.17
N GLN A 300 -17.04 -25.08 12.22
CA GLN A 300 -15.88 -25.23 13.11
C GLN A 300 -14.50 -25.27 12.42
N ARG A 301 -14.37 -24.73 11.21
CA ARG A 301 -13.09 -24.60 10.49
C ARG A 301 -12.49 -23.25 10.78
N ASP A 302 -11.24 -23.22 11.26
CA ASP A 302 -10.47 -22.01 11.46
C ASP A 302 -9.69 -21.59 10.20
N LEU A 303 -9.01 -20.45 10.26
CA LEU A 303 -8.16 -19.93 9.17
C LEU A 303 -7.08 -20.94 8.72
N PHE A 304 -6.68 -21.88 9.60
CA PHE A 304 -5.73 -22.94 9.29
C PHE A 304 -6.35 -24.13 8.55
N HIS A 305 -7.66 -24.37 8.70
CA HIS A 305 -8.39 -25.44 8.00
C HIS A 305 -8.75 -25.10 6.52
N ALA A 306 -8.36 -23.93 6.03
CA ALA A 306 -8.45 -23.59 4.60
C ALA A 306 -7.21 -24.04 3.80
N HIS A 307 -6.14 -24.49 4.48
CA HIS A 307 -4.89 -24.93 3.86
C HIS A 307 -4.95 -26.44 3.51
N PRO A 308 -4.69 -26.84 2.24
CA PRO A 308 -4.85 -28.23 1.80
C PRO A 308 -3.88 -29.25 2.45
N VAL A 309 -2.90 -28.79 3.24
CA VAL A 309 -1.90 -29.64 3.91
C VAL A 309 -2.29 -29.99 5.36
N PHE A 310 -3.27 -29.32 5.96
CA PHE A 310 -3.71 -29.60 7.33
C PHE A 310 -5.20 -29.99 7.33
N PRO A 311 -5.50 -31.30 7.21
CA PRO A 311 -6.88 -31.81 7.22
C PRO A 311 -7.58 -31.64 8.57
#